data_AF-A0A2X3K1A3-F1
#
_entry.id   AF-A0A2X3K1A3-F1
#
_cell.length_a   1.000
_cell.length_b   1.000
_cell.length_c   1.000
_cell.angle_alpha   90.00
_cell.angle_beta   90.00
_cell.angle_gamma   90.00
#
_symmetry.space_group_name_H-M   'P 1'
#
loop_
_entity.id
_entity.type
_entity.pdbx_description
1 polymer ?
#
loop_
_entity_poly.entity_id
_entity_poly.type
_entity_poly.pdbx_seq_one_letter_code
_entity_poly.pdbx_strand_id
1 'polypeptide(L)'
;MPAQKELVWVGRVMVLVVALVAIALAANPENRVLGLVSYAWAGFGAAFGPVVLFSVMWSRMTRNSALAGMIIGALTVIVWKQFGWLGLYEIIPGFIFGSIGIVVFSLLGKAPSAAMQKRFAEADAHYHSAPPSRLQES
;
A
#
# COMPACT_ATOMS: atom_id res chain seq x y z
N MET A 1 -16.42 21.68 7.92
CA MET A 1 -15.13 21.59 7.19
C MET A 1 -14.13 22.43 7.97
N PRO A 2 -13.01 21.87 8.45
CA PRO A 2 -11.98 22.67 9.10
C PRO A 2 -11.51 23.78 8.15
N ALA A 3 -11.23 24.96 8.68
CA ALA A 3 -10.85 26.10 7.85
C ALA A 3 -9.52 25.81 7.15
N GLN A 4 -9.36 26.21 5.88
CA GLN A 4 -8.12 26.00 5.11
C GLN A 4 -6.86 26.46 5.86
N LYS A 5 -6.99 27.52 6.66
CA LYS A 5 -5.94 28.05 7.54
C LYS A 5 -5.52 27.08 8.65
N GLU A 6 -6.47 26.32 9.19
CA GLU A 6 -6.24 25.31 10.22
C GLU A 6 -5.48 24.10 9.65
N LEU A 7 -5.85 23.61 8.46
CA LEU A 7 -5.13 22.54 7.76
C LEU A 7 -3.66 22.91 7.51
N VAL A 8 -3.40 24.15 7.09
CA VAL A 8 -2.04 24.64 6.84
C VAL A 8 -1.23 24.70 8.14
N TRP A 9 -1.82 25.15 9.24
CA TRP A 9 -1.14 25.20 10.53
C TRP A 9 -0.84 23.80 11.09
N VAL A 10 -1.80 22.87 11.00
CA VAL A 10 -1.58 21.46 11.39
C VAL A 10 -0.46 20.84 10.55
N GLY A 11 -0.44 21.08 9.24
CA GLY A 11 0.63 20.62 8.36
C GLY A 11 2.00 21.15 8.78
N ARG A 12 2.12 22.44 9.11
CA ARG A 12 3.38 23.05 9.57
C ARG A 12 3.87 22.46 10.89
N VAL A 13 2.96 22.27 11.85
CA VAL A 13 3.29 21.65 13.15
C VAL A 13 3.77 20.22 12.95
N MET A 14 3.10 19.44 12.09
CA MET A 14 3.53 18.07 11.78
C MET A 14 4.91 18.03 11.14
N VAL A 15 5.21 18.93 10.21
CA VAL A 15 6.55 19.02 9.59
C VAL A 15 7.62 19.35 10.64
N LEU A 16 7.35 20.31 11.53
CA LEU A 16 8.26 20.66 12.64
C LEU A 16 8.51 19.46 13.56
N VAL A 17 7.47 18.74 13.95
CA VAL A 17 7.59 17.55 14.81
C VAL A 17 8.42 16.45 14.14
N VAL A 18 8.15 16.15 12.86
CA VAL A 18 8.91 15.13 12.11
C VAL A 18 10.38 15.54 11.98
N ALA A 19 10.66 16.83 11.74
CA ALA A 19 12.03 17.33 11.67
C ALA A 19 12.79 17.15 12.99
N LEU A 20 12.15 17.44 14.14
CA LEU A 20 12.76 17.23 15.45
C LEU A 20 13.06 15.75 15.72
N VAL A 21 12.14 14.84 15.36
CA VAL A 21 12.36 13.39 15.47
C VAL A 21 13.51 12.93 14.58
N ALA A 22 13.60 13.45 13.35
CA ALA A 22 14.69 13.11 12.43
C ALA A 22 16.06 13.57 12.97
N ILE A 23 16.15 14.78 13.53
CA ILE A 23 17.38 15.30 14.17
C ILE A 23 17.76 14.42 15.37
N ALA A 24 16.79 14.06 16.22
CA ALA A 24 17.03 13.19 17.37
C ALA A 24 17.52 11.79 16.96
N LEU A 25 16.97 11.21 15.88
CA LEU A 25 17.43 9.93 15.33
C LEU A 25 18.83 10.04 14.69
N ALA A 26 19.11 11.15 13.98
CA ALA A 26 20.40 11.38 13.34
C ALA A 26 21.53 11.63 14.34
N ALA A 27 21.23 12.14 15.53
CA ALA A 27 22.21 12.34 16.60
C ALA A 27 22.77 11.03 17.16
N ASN A 28 22.17 9.87 16.86
CA ASN A 28 22.61 8.57 17.33
C ASN A 28 23.20 7.73 16.17
N PRO A 29 24.53 7.69 16.00
CA PRO A 29 25.19 7.11 14.81
C PRO A 29 25.11 5.57 14.70
N GLU A 30 24.69 4.88 15.77
CA GLU A 30 24.48 3.42 15.80
C GLU A 30 23.34 2.96 14.86
N ASN A 31 22.31 3.81 14.67
CA ASN A 31 21.20 3.51 13.75
C ASN A 31 21.43 4.20 12.40
N ARG A 32 21.81 3.44 11.38
CA ARG A 32 21.87 3.95 10.00
C ARG A 32 20.45 4.37 9.57
N VAL A 33 20.22 5.68 9.44
CA VAL A 33 18.93 6.27 8.98
C VAL A 33 18.40 5.56 7.74
N LEU A 34 19.28 5.18 6.82
CA LEU A 34 18.96 4.42 5.60
C LEU A 34 18.28 3.07 5.90
N GLY A 35 18.69 2.35 6.94
CA GLY A 35 18.08 1.07 7.34
C GLY A 35 16.70 1.26 7.98
N LEU A 36 16.52 2.33 8.74
CA LEU A 36 15.22 2.69 9.34
C LEU A 36 14.18 3.04 8.25
N VAL A 37 14.60 3.85 7.28
CA VAL A 37 13.76 4.25 6.14
C VAL A 37 13.48 3.03 5.24
N SER A 38 14.49 2.23 4.90
CA SER A 38 14.32 1.02 4.08
C SER A 38 13.35 0.03 4.74
N TYR A 39 13.46 -0.19 6.04
CA TYR A 39 12.55 -1.06 6.77
C TYR A 39 11.10 -0.55 6.77
N ALA A 40 10.90 0.77 6.97
CA ALA A 40 9.57 1.36 6.87
C ALA A 40 8.97 1.20 5.46
N TRP A 41 9.79 1.43 4.42
CA TRP A 41 9.38 1.23 3.03
C TRP A 41 9.10 -0.23 2.69
N ALA A 42 9.82 -1.19 3.28
CA ALA A 42 9.52 -2.61 3.13
C ALA A 42 8.12 -2.94 3.68
N GLY A 43 7.76 -2.40 4.85
CA GLY A 43 6.43 -2.54 5.43
C GLY A 43 5.33 -1.96 4.53
N PHE A 44 5.53 -0.74 4.03
CA PHE A 44 4.60 -0.11 3.08
C PHE A 44 4.47 -0.90 1.78
N GLY A 45 5.58 -1.32 1.17
CA GLY A 45 5.58 -2.09 -0.07
C GLY A 45 4.92 -3.46 0.08
N ALA A 46 5.13 -4.15 1.20
CA ALA A 46 4.51 -5.44 1.49
C ALA A 46 3.00 -5.31 1.77
N ALA A 47 2.56 -4.24 2.44
CA ALA A 47 1.14 -4.05 2.76
C ALA A 47 0.34 -3.50 1.57
N PHE A 48 0.86 -2.50 0.88
CA PHE A 48 0.14 -1.79 -0.19
C PHE A 48 0.43 -2.36 -1.58
N GLY A 49 1.63 -2.88 -1.84
CA GLY A 49 2.01 -3.39 -3.17
C GLY A 49 1.06 -4.47 -3.68
N PRO A 50 0.83 -5.56 -2.92
CA PRO A 50 -0.13 -6.60 -3.30
C PRO A 50 -1.54 -6.03 -3.46
N VAL A 51 -1.99 -5.18 -2.53
CA VAL A 51 -3.34 -4.62 -2.58
C VAL A 51 -3.54 -3.80 -3.85
N VAL A 52 -2.64 -2.87 -4.17
CA VAL A 52 -2.73 -2.04 -5.37
C VAL A 52 -2.72 -2.92 -6.62
N LEU A 53 -1.82 -3.90 -6.70
CA LEU A 53 -1.71 -4.79 -7.86
C LEU A 53 -3.01 -5.60 -8.08
N PHE A 54 -3.50 -6.26 -7.03
CA PHE A 54 -4.73 -7.05 -7.12
C PHE A 54 -5.98 -6.19 -7.29
N SER A 55 -5.98 -4.93 -6.84
CA SER A 55 -7.12 -4.02 -7.03
C SER A 55 -7.43 -3.76 -8.50
N VAL A 56 -6.40 -3.76 -9.35
CA VAL A 56 -6.53 -3.46 -10.78
C VAL A 56 -6.65 -4.75 -11.61
N MET A 57 -5.96 -5.83 -11.20
CA MET A 57 -5.92 -7.07 -11.99
C MET A 57 -6.97 -8.11 -11.57
N TRP A 58 -7.62 -7.97 -10.41
CA TRP A 58 -8.46 -9.02 -9.83
C TRP A 58 -9.87 -8.51 -9.52
N SER A 59 -10.84 -8.91 -10.35
CA SER A 59 -12.25 -8.49 -10.24
C SER A 59 -12.93 -8.93 -8.93
N ARG A 60 -12.40 -9.96 -8.27
CA ARG A 60 -12.89 -10.49 -6.98
C ARG A 60 -12.33 -9.77 -5.75
N MET A 61 -11.59 -8.68 -5.91
CA MET A 61 -11.04 -7.93 -4.80
C MET A 61 -12.16 -7.28 -3.97
N THR A 62 -12.08 -7.42 -2.64
CA THR A 62 -13.04 -6.84 -1.69
C THR A 62 -12.31 -6.03 -0.62
N ARG A 63 -13.06 -5.19 0.11
CA ARG A 63 -12.50 -4.43 1.25
C ARG A 63 -11.87 -5.36 2.29
N ASN A 64 -12.49 -6.50 2.56
CA ASN A 64 -12.02 -7.43 3.58
C ASN A 64 -10.74 -8.16 3.13
N SER A 65 -10.65 -8.56 1.86
CA SER A 65 -9.43 -9.17 1.32
C SER A 65 -8.28 -8.17 1.24
N ALA A 66 -8.56 -6.92 0.88
CA ALA A 66 -7.57 -5.84 0.90
C ALA A 66 -7.03 -5.61 2.32
N LEU A 67 -7.92 -5.48 3.31
CA LEU A 67 -7.51 -5.28 4.71
C LEU A 67 -6.71 -6.47 5.25
N ALA A 68 -7.17 -7.70 4.98
CA ALA A 68 -6.44 -8.90 5.39
C ALA A 68 -5.05 -8.95 4.76
N GLY A 69 -4.93 -8.65 3.47
CA GLY A 69 -3.66 -8.54 2.77
C GLY A 69 -2.70 -7.51 3.38
N MET A 70 -3.20 -6.31 3.67
CA MET A 70 -2.40 -5.25 4.31
C MET A 70 -1.86 -5.69 5.68
N ILE A 71 -2.73 -6.28 6.51
CA ILE A 71 -2.37 -6.72 7.86
C ILE A 71 -1.34 -7.85 7.77
N ILE A 72 -1.59 -8.87 6.93
CA ILE A 72 -0.68 -10.01 6.76
C ILE A 72 0.68 -9.50 6.25
N GLY A 73 0.72 -8.69 5.19
CA GLY A 73 1.96 -8.15 4.65
C GLY A 73 2.76 -7.33 5.66
N ALA A 74 2.10 -6.45 6.42
CA ALA A 74 2.75 -5.65 7.46
C ALA A 74 3.28 -6.52 8.62
N LEU A 75 2.47 -7.46 9.12
CA LEU A 75 2.88 -8.36 10.21
C LEU A 75 4.02 -9.26 9.78
N THR A 76 3.99 -9.78 8.54
CA THR A 76 5.09 -10.57 8.01
C THR A 76 6.40 -9.79 8.03
N VAL A 77 6.42 -8.52 7.59
CA VAL A 77 7.66 -7.71 7.64
C VAL A 77 8.20 -7.57 9.06
N ILE A 78 7.32 -7.34 10.03
CA ILE A 78 7.70 -7.19 11.45
C ILE A 78 8.27 -8.51 12.01
N VAL A 79 7.57 -9.62 11.78
CA VAL A 79 7.97 -10.94 12.25
C VAL A 79 9.27 -11.38 11.56
N TRP A 80 9.39 -11.18 10.25
CA TRP A 80 10.54 -11.62 9.48
C TRP A 80 11.84 -10.96 9.94
N LYS A 81 11.78 -9.68 10.34
CA LYS A 81 12.93 -8.95 10.88
C LYS A 81 13.44 -9.54 12.20
N GLN A 82 12.59 -10.14 13.02
CA GLN A 82 13.02 -10.75 14.28
C GLN A 82 13.69 -12.11 14.09
N PHE A 83 13.23 -12.89 13.11
CA PHE A 83 13.72 -14.25 12.90
C PHE A 83 14.93 -14.30 11.96
N GLY A 84 15.07 -13.37 11.01
CA GLY A 84 16.31 -13.16 10.25
C GLY A 84 16.82 -14.37 9.45
N TRP A 85 15.99 -15.40 9.22
CA TRP A 85 16.43 -16.74 8.83
C TRP A 85 17.20 -16.84 7.50
N LEU A 86 17.08 -15.85 6.59
CA LEU A 86 17.62 -15.95 5.23
C LEU A 86 18.46 -14.75 4.75
N GLY A 87 18.62 -13.70 5.55
CA GLY A 87 19.18 -12.41 5.06
C GLY A 87 18.40 -11.81 3.88
N LEU A 88 17.17 -12.29 3.65
CA LEU A 88 16.30 -11.91 2.56
C LEU A 88 15.58 -10.61 2.91
N TYR A 89 15.51 -9.69 1.95
CA TYR A 89 14.79 -8.43 2.11
C TYR A 89 13.31 -8.68 2.45
N GLU A 90 12.86 -8.12 3.58
CA GLU A 90 11.60 -8.47 4.26
C GLU A 90 10.36 -8.13 3.42
N ILE A 91 10.50 -7.23 2.43
CA ILE A 91 9.42 -6.91 1.49
C ILE A 91 8.96 -8.14 0.70
N ILE A 92 9.88 -9.05 0.33
CA ILE A 92 9.60 -10.18 -0.55
C ILE A 92 8.63 -11.15 0.13
N PRO A 93 8.95 -11.70 1.32
CA PRO A 93 8.00 -12.56 2.04
C PRO A 93 6.73 -11.78 2.40
N GLY A 94 6.84 -10.52 2.83
CA GLY A 94 5.67 -9.68 3.13
C GLY A 94 4.70 -9.55 1.95
N PHE A 95 5.23 -9.32 0.75
CA PHE A 95 4.46 -9.23 -0.48
C PHE A 95 3.79 -10.58 -0.82
N ILE A 96 4.52 -11.68 -0.70
CA ILE A 96 4.00 -13.03 -1.02
C ILE A 96 2.89 -13.42 -0.06
N PHE A 97 3.14 -13.34 1.26
CA PHE A 97 2.14 -13.70 2.27
C PHE A 97 0.94 -12.75 2.23
N GLY A 98 1.16 -11.45 2.00
CA GLY A 98 0.08 -10.48 1.77
C GLY A 98 -0.77 -10.85 0.55
N SER A 99 -0.14 -11.23 -0.57
CA SER A 99 -0.83 -11.69 -1.79
C SER A 99 -1.65 -12.97 -1.54
N ILE A 100 -1.08 -13.95 -0.84
CA ILE A 100 -1.79 -15.17 -0.44
C ILE A 100 -2.99 -14.82 0.43
N GLY A 101 -2.82 -13.92 1.40
CA GLY A 101 -3.89 -13.40 2.23
C GLY A 101 -5.02 -12.79 1.40
N ILE A 102 -4.69 -11.94 0.43
CA ILE A 102 -5.68 -11.35 -0.48
C ILE A 102 -6.47 -12.43 -1.21
N VAL A 103 -5.79 -13.41 -1.83
CA VAL A 103 -6.45 -14.46 -2.61
C VAL A 103 -7.32 -15.32 -1.72
N VAL A 104 -6.80 -15.78 -0.57
CA VAL A 104 -7.54 -16.64 0.37
C VAL A 104 -8.79 -15.93 0.90
N PHE A 105 -8.67 -14.70 1.39
CA PHE A 105 -9.81 -13.95 1.92
C PHE A 105 -10.77 -13.45 0.82
N SER A 106 -10.30 -13.27 -0.41
CA SER A 106 -11.14 -12.97 -1.58
C SER A 106 -12.00 -14.19 -1.99
N LEU A 107 -11.46 -15.40 -1.84
CA LEU A 107 -12.17 -16.65 -2.15
C LEU A 107 -13.12 -17.09 -1.02
N LEU A 108 -12.69 -16.96 0.24
CA LEU A 108 -13.50 -17.29 1.42
C LEU A 108 -14.57 -16.21 1.71
N GLY A 109 -14.31 -14.97 1.30
CA GLY A 109 -15.21 -13.86 1.50
C GLY A 109 -16.44 -13.88 0.59
N LYS A 110 -17.42 -13.02 0.91
CA LYS A 110 -18.55 -12.78 0.01
C LYS A 110 -18.04 -12.19 -1.30
N ALA A 111 -18.64 -12.62 -2.40
CA ALA A 111 -18.36 -12.06 -3.72
C ALA A 111 -18.58 -10.52 -3.71
N PRO A 112 -17.78 -9.76 -4.47
CA PRO A 112 -17.98 -8.33 -4.61
C PRO A 112 -19.39 -8.01 -5.09
N SER A 113 -19.92 -6.86 -4.68
CA SER A 113 -21.26 -6.42 -5.09
C SER A 113 -21.37 -6.30 -6.62
N ALA A 114 -22.58 -6.44 -7.15
CA ALA A 114 -22.83 -6.29 -8.59
C ALA A 114 -22.35 -4.91 -9.11
N ALA A 115 -22.47 -3.86 -8.29
CA ALA A 115 -21.97 -2.53 -8.61
C ALA A 115 -20.43 -2.48 -8.74
N MET A 116 -19.70 -3.16 -7.85
CA MET A 116 -18.24 -3.26 -7.95
C MET A 116 -17.80 -4.04 -9.18
N GLN A 117 -18.45 -5.17 -9.47
CA GLN A 117 -18.15 -5.98 -10.66
C GLN A 117 -18.42 -5.20 -11.94
N LYS A 118 -19.56 -4.48 -12.00
CA LYS A 118 -19.89 -3.60 -13.12
C LYS A 118 -18.82 -2.52 -13.31
N ARG A 119 -18.38 -1.86 -12.23
CA ARG A 119 -17.37 -0.81 -12.30
C ARG A 119 -15.99 -1.34 -12.73
N PHE A 120 -15.62 -2.54 -12.30
CA PHE A 120 -14.42 -3.22 -12.76
C PHE A 120 -14.50 -3.51 -14.27
N ALA A 121 -15.63 -4.05 -14.74
CA ALA A 121 -15.85 -4.32 -16.16
C ALA A 121 -15.88 -3.05 -17.03
N GLU A 122 -16.47 -1.96 -16.54
CA GLU A 122 -16.46 -0.65 -17.22
C GLU A 122 -15.03 -0.10 -17.35
N ALA A 123 -14.23 -0.19 -16.28
CA ALA A 123 -12.84 0.25 -16.29
C ALA A 123 -11.98 -0.58 -17.27
N ASP A 124 -12.19 -1.90 -17.28
CA ASP A 124 -11.50 -2.82 -18.19
C ASP A 124 -11.89 -2.56 -19.66
N ALA A 125 -13.18 -2.34 -19.93
CA ALA A 125 -13.66 -1.97 -21.26
C ALA A 125 -13.09 -0.62 -21.75
N HIS A 126 -12.96 0.37 -20.87
CA HIS A 126 -12.35 1.66 -21.21
C HIS A 126 -10.86 1.54 -21.52
N TYR A 127 -10.12 0.72 -20.77
CA TYR A 127 -8.70 0.45 -21.05
C TYR A 127 -8.48 -0.19 -22.43
N HIS A 128 -9.41 -1.06 -22.85
CA HIS A 128 -9.38 -1.71 -24.16
C HIS A 128 -10.01 -0.88 -25.29
N SER A 129 -10.66 0.24 -24.97
CA SER A 129 -11.20 1.16 -25.98
C SER A 129 -10.08 1.96 -26.65
N ALA A 130 -10.18 2.15 -27.97
CA ALA A 130 -9.14 2.85 -28.73
C ALA A 130 -8.90 4.27 -28.17
N PRO A 131 -7.64 4.72 -28.04
CA PRO A 131 -7.35 6.05 -27.53
C PRO A 131 -8.06 7.12 -28.38
N PRO A 132 -8.60 8.19 -27.76
CA PRO A 132 -9.30 9.23 -28.49
C PRO A 132 -8.39 9.79 -29.59
N SER A 133 -8.89 9.79 -30.82
CA SER A 133 -8.13 10.31 -31.95
C SER A 133 -7.96 11.82 -31.77
N ARG A 134 -6.71 12.30 -31.78
CA ARG A 134 -6.33 13.73 -31.72
C ARG A 134 -6.84 14.57 -32.91
N LEU A 135 -7.76 14.04 -33.71
CA LEU A 135 -8.26 14.62 -34.96
C LEU A 135 -9.65 15.28 -34.83
N GLN A 136 -10.19 15.41 -33.61
CA GLN A 136 -11.46 16.09 -33.35
C GLN A 136 -11.30 17.52 -32.79
N GLU A 137 -10.07 18.05 -32.69
CA GLU A 137 -9.76 19.40 -32.18
C GLU A 137 -9.19 20.36 -33.25
N SER A 138 -9.38 20.10 -34.55
CA SER A 138 -8.98 21.00 -35.65
C SER A 138 -10.15 21.67 -36.35
#